data_AF-G3HQD4-F1
#
_entry.id   AF-G3HQD4-F1
#
_cell.length_a   1.000
_cell.length_b   1.000
_cell.length_c   1.000
_cell.angle_alpha   90.00
_cell.angle_beta   90.00
_cell.angle_gamma   90.00
#
_symmetry.space_group_name_H-M   'P 1'
#
loop_
_entity.id
_entity.type
_entity.pdbx_description
1 polymer ?
#
loop_
_entity_poly.entity_id
_entity_poly.type
_entity_poly.pdbx_seq_one_letter_code
_entity_poly.pdbx_strand_id
1 'polypeptide(L)'
;MGERLGLHLLSCHGWDLGEHGDSSVRYEWCHCCWHLPGESRTLELDPYTDKEQGQEVQKQVGGGTYDMITLKGYTALAFDLSESYEGASHFHYE
;
A
#
# COMPACT_ATOMS: atom_id res chain seq x y z
N MET A 1 2.85 -1.39 -5.04
CA MET A 1 2.43 -2.79 -5.32
C MET A 1 1.70 -2.95 -6.65
N GLY A 2 0.50 -2.39 -6.82
CA GLY A 2 -0.31 -2.61 -8.04
C GLY A 2 0.45 -2.34 -9.34
N GLU A 3 1.21 -1.24 -9.41
CA GLU A 3 2.07 -0.93 -10.55
C GLU A 3 3.19 -1.96 -10.76
N ARG A 4 3.88 -2.38 -9.70
CA ARG A 4 4.93 -3.41 -9.75
C ARG A 4 4.40 -4.77 -10.21
N LEU A 5 3.15 -5.08 -9.87
CA LEU A 5 2.51 -6.37 -10.15
C LEU A 5 1.66 -6.37 -11.44
N GLY A 6 1.41 -5.20 -12.03
CA GLY A 6 0.45 -5.05 -13.13
C GLY A 6 -1.00 -5.37 -12.73
N LEU A 7 -1.34 -5.20 -11.44
CA LEU A 7 -2.66 -5.50 -10.87
C LEU A 7 -3.37 -4.20 -10.47
N HIS A 8 -4.70 -4.23 -10.49
CA HIS A 8 -5.50 -3.14 -9.95
C HIS A 8 -5.25 -2.97 -8.45
N LEU A 9 -5.17 -1.72 -7.95
CA LEU A 9 -4.81 -1.43 -6.56
C LEU A 9 -5.74 -2.12 -5.55
N LEU A 10 -7.04 -2.26 -5.87
CA LEU A 10 -8.02 -2.97 -5.01
C LEU A 10 -7.81 -4.49 -4.94
N SER A 11 -6.99 -5.06 -5.82
CA SER A 11 -6.65 -6.49 -5.83
C SER A 11 -5.37 -6.79 -5.04
N CYS A 12 -4.66 -5.75 -4.60
CA CYS A 12 -3.49 -5.83 -3.74
C CYS A 12 -3.91 -5.43 -2.32
N HIS A 13 -3.61 -6.28 -1.34
CA HIS A 13 -3.87 -5.95 0.06
C HIS A 13 -2.55 -5.76 0.80
N GLY A 14 -2.54 -4.82 1.72
CA GLY A 14 -1.38 -4.56 2.55
C GLY A 14 -1.70 -3.49 3.55
N TRP A 15 -1.09 -3.60 4.71
CA TRP A 15 -1.25 -2.67 5.81
C TRP A 15 0.09 -2.04 6.13
N ASP A 16 0.08 -0.74 6.35
CA ASP A 16 1.20 -0.01 6.91
C ASP A 16 0.84 0.34 8.35
N LEU A 17 1.54 -0.26 9.30
CA LEU A 17 1.21 -0.20 10.73
C LEU A 17 2.29 0.56 11.49
N GLY A 18 1.90 1.26 12.54
CA GLY A 18 2.81 2.04 13.37
C GLY A 18 2.60 3.53 13.21
N GLU A 19 3.62 4.30 13.57
CA GLU A 19 3.58 5.76 13.44
C GLU A 19 3.65 6.17 11.96
N HIS A 20 2.85 7.16 11.58
CA HIS A 20 2.82 7.67 10.22
C HIS A 20 4.17 8.31 9.86
N GLY A 21 4.78 7.82 8.78
CA GLY A 21 6.06 8.32 8.27
C GLY A 21 7.11 7.22 8.21
N ASP A 22 8.37 7.59 8.43
CA ASP A 22 9.52 6.70 8.20
C ASP A 22 9.63 5.54 9.20
N SER A 23 8.89 5.61 10.32
CA SER A 23 8.88 4.59 11.39
C SER A 23 7.77 3.53 11.24
N SER A 24 6.96 3.61 10.18
CA SER A 24 5.91 2.64 9.92
C SER A 24 6.48 1.25 9.57
N VAL A 25 5.66 0.22 9.60
CA VAL A 25 6.04 -1.16 9.27
C VAL A 25 5.00 -1.72 8.32
N ARG A 26 5.45 -2.06 7.12
CA ARG A 26 4.59 -2.57 6.07
C ARG A 26 4.46 -4.09 6.06
N TYR A 27 3.22 -4.56 5.96
CA TYR A 27 2.83 -5.96 5.80
C TYR A 27 2.02 -6.10 4.52
N GLU A 28 2.39 -7.00 3.61
CA GLU A 28 1.77 -7.12 2.29
C GLU A 28 1.30 -8.55 2.00
N TRP A 29 0.18 -8.70 1.26
CA TRP A 29 -0.24 -9.96 0.64
C TRP A 29 -1.18 -9.72 -0.57
N CYS A 30 -1.14 -10.60 -1.57
CA CYS A 30 -2.02 -10.49 -2.75
C CYS A 30 -2.91 -11.73 -2.91
N HIS A 31 -4.24 -11.54 -2.94
CA HIS A 31 -5.21 -12.64 -3.10
C HIS A 31 -5.22 -13.23 -4.52
N CYS A 32 -4.84 -12.45 -5.53
CA CYS A 32 -4.80 -12.90 -6.92
C CYS A 32 -3.75 -13.99 -7.16
N CYS A 33 -2.71 -14.06 -6.35
CA CYS A 33 -1.66 -15.07 -6.47
C CYS A 33 -2.11 -16.47 -6.00
N TRP A 34 -3.22 -16.57 -5.24
CA TRP A 34 -3.71 -17.85 -4.68
C TRP A 34 -4.73 -18.58 -5.57
N HIS A 35 -5.31 -17.93 -6.58
CA HIS A 35 -6.49 -18.46 -7.30
C HIS A 35 -6.25 -18.86 -8.77
N LEU A 36 -5.02 -18.78 -9.29
CA LEU A 36 -4.73 -19.15 -10.69
C LEU A 36 -4.11 -20.57 -10.77
N PRO A 37 -4.82 -21.57 -11.33
CA PRO A 37 -4.22 -22.87 -11.60
C PRO A 37 -3.27 -22.75 -12.80
N GLY A 38 -1.98 -23.02 -12.59
CA GLY A 38 -1.02 -23.28 -13.68
C GLY A 38 -0.05 -22.15 -14.04
N GLU A 39 -0.28 -20.93 -13.58
CA GLU A 39 0.70 -19.83 -13.66
C GLU A 39 0.66 -19.07 -12.33
N SER A 40 1.12 -19.75 -11.29
CA SER A 40 1.43 -19.07 -10.05
C SER A 40 2.66 -18.20 -10.32
N ARG A 41 2.44 -16.94 -10.70
CA ARG A 41 3.35 -15.88 -10.26
C ARG A 41 3.16 -15.78 -8.75
N THR A 42 3.66 -16.81 -8.05
CA THR A 42 3.98 -16.75 -6.63
C THR A 42 5.09 -15.73 -6.55
N LEU A 43 4.74 -14.45 -6.56
CA LEU A 43 5.59 -13.53 -5.85
C LEU A 43 5.52 -14.06 -4.43
N GLU A 44 6.65 -14.59 -3.96
CA GLU A 44 6.90 -15.00 -2.57
C GLU A 44 6.82 -13.78 -1.63
N LEU A 45 5.79 -12.95 -1.77
CA LEU A 45 5.33 -12.01 -0.77
C LEU A 45 4.61 -12.82 0.31
N ASP A 46 5.35 -13.75 0.90
CA ASP A 46 4.96 -14.31 2.17
C ASP A 46 5.17 -13.17 3.19
N PRO A 47 4.10 -12.72 3.88
CA PRO A 47 4.16 -11.60 4.82
C PRO A 47 5.17 -11.81 5.95
N TYR A 48 5.68 -13.04 6.14
CA TYR A 48 6.70 -13.35 7.13
C TYR A 48 8.13 -13.35 6.59
N THR A 49 8.32 -13.61 5.29
CA THR A 49 9.61 -13.99 4.70
C THR A 49 10.24 -12.86 3.89
N ASP A 50 9.45 -11.94 3.34
CA ASP A 50 9.93 -10.92 2.41
C ASP A 50 9.96 -9.50 2.99
N LYS A 51 10.53 -9.37 4.19
CA LYS A 51 10.68 -8.10 4.92
C LYS A 51 11.44 -7.05 4.10
N GLU A 52 12.37 -7.47 3.26
CA GLU A 52 13.17 -6.56 2.43
C GLU A 52 12.33 -5.92 1.32
N GLN A 53 11.43 -6.68 0.68
CA GLN A 53 10.52 -6.12 -0.32
C GLN A 53 9.52 -5.15 0.29
N GLY A 54 8.98 -5.46 1.47
CA GLY A 54 8.08 -4.56 2.21
C GLY A 54 8.76 -3.23 2.59
N GLN A 55 10.02 -3.28 3.03
CA GLN A 55 10.83 -2.09 3.35
C GLN A 55 11.08 -1.22 2.12
N GLU A 56 11.36 -1.82 0.96
CA GLU A 56 11.58 -1.07 -0.27
C GLU A 56 10.31 -0.33 -0.74
N VAL A 57 9.15 -0.99 -0.68
CA VAL A 57 7.88 -0.33 -0.99
C VAL A 57 7.60 0.81 0.00
N GLN A 58 7.87 0.61 1.29
CA GLN A 58 7.69 1.65 2.31
C GLN A 58 8.59 2.87 2.04
N LYS A 59 9.86 2.66 1.69
CA LYS A 59 10.77 3.76 1.31
C LYS A 59 10.26 4.54 0.10
N GLN A 60 9.68 3.85 -0.88
CA GLN A 60 9.09 4.51 -2.06
C GLN A 60 7.86 5.35 -1.69
N VAL A 61 7.04 4.89 -0.74
CA VAL A 61 5.89 5.66 -0.23
C VAL A 61 6.35 6.91 0.53
N GLY A 62 7.30 6.76 1.45
CA GLY A 62 7.87 7.91 2.17
C GLY A 62 8.54 8.90 1.21
N GLY A 63 9.44 8.42 0.35
CA GLY A 63 10.12 9.21 -0.68
C GLY A 63 9.17 9.96 -1.60
N GLY A 64 8.14 9.30 -2.12
CA GLY A 64 7.14 9.95 -2.98
C GLY A 64 6.36 11.06 -2.28
N THR A 65 6.17 10.96 -0.97
CA THR A 65 5.56 12.02 -0.16
C THR A 65 6.48 13.23 -0.06
N TYR A 66 7.77 13.02 0.24
CA TYR A 66 8.78 14.08 0.23
C TYR A 66 8.97 14.72 -1.14
N ASP A 67 8.94 13.93 -2.22
CA ASP A 67 9.03 14.42 -3.59
C ASP A 67 7.83 15.31 -3.93
N MET A 68 6.61 14.91 -3.55
CA MET A 68 5.43 15.73 -3.76
C MET A 68 5.50 17.05 -2.99
N ILE A 69 5.97 17.03 -1.75
CA ILE A 69 6.19 18.25 -0.96
C ILE A 69 7.22 19.14 -1.65
N THR A 70 8.31 18.55 -2.14
CA THR A 70 9.38 19.30 -2.82
C THR A 70 8.89 19.91 -4.14
N LEU A 71 8.09 19.18 -4.91
CA LEU A 71 7.62 19.60 -6.23
C LEU A 71 6.43 20.57 -6.18
N LYS A 72 5.46 20.32 -5.28
CA LYS A 72 4.20 21.07 -5.22
C LYS A 72 4.03 21.92 -3.96
N GLY A 73 4.80 21.66 -2.91
CA GLY A 73 4.71 22.35 -1.62
C GLY A 73 3.66 21.80 -0.66
N TYR A 74 2.85 20.81 -1.07
CA TYR A 74 1.76 20.25 -0.27
C TYR A 74 1.30 18.87 -0.77
N THR A 75 0.60 18.13 0.10
CA THR A 75 0.08 16.77 -0.13
C THR A 75 -1.41 16.66 0.21
N ALA A 76 -2.27 17.39 -0.51
CA ALA A 76 -3.69 17.49 -0.16
C ALA A 76 -4.56 16.38 -0.76
N LEU A 77 -4.52 16.20 -2.09
CA LEU A 77 -5.50 15.37 -2.80
C LEU A 77 -5.58 13.91 -2.31
N ALA A 78 -4.42 13.26 -2.13
CA ALA A 78 -4.39 11.87 -1.69
C ALA A 78 -4.91 11.72 -0.25
N PHE A 79 -4.64 12.71 0.61
CA PHE A 79 -5.07 12.74 2.00
C PHE A 79 -6.59 13.01 2.12
N ASP A 80 -7.11 13.97 1.36
CA ASP A 80 -8.54 14.28 1.32
C ASP A 80 -9.38 13.06 0.90
N LEU A 81 -8.88 12.29 -0.07
CA LEU A 81 -9.52 11.05 -0.52
C LEU A 81 -9.52 9.97 0.58
N SER A 82 -8.45 9.87 1.38
CA SER A 82 -8.39 8.93 2.50
C SER A 82 -9.36 9.29 3.62
N GLU A 83 -9.42 10.57 4.03
CA GLU A 83 -10.37 11.03 5.04
C GLU A 83 -11.82 10.85 4.59
N SER A 84 -12.09 11.11 3.31
CA SER A 84 -13.42 10.90 2.72
C SER A 84 -13.84 9.42 2.77
N TYR A 85 -12.91 8.49 2.55
CA TYR A 85 -13.18 7.06 2.63
C TYR A 85 -13.45 6.61 4.07
N GLU A 86 -12.64 7.06 5.04
CA GLU A 86 -12.88 6.78 6.46
C GLU A 86 -14.22 7.35 6.94
N GLY A 87 -14.53 8.60 6.58
CA GLY A 87 -15.82 9.21 6.87
C GLY A 87 -16.99 8.41 6.29
N ALA A 88 -16.90 8.00 5.02
CA ALA A 88 -17.93 7.18 4.38
C ALA A 88 -18.14 5.84 5.10
N SER A 89 -17.06 5.21 5.59
CA SER A 89 -17.17 3.99 6.38
C SER A 89 -17.85 4.24 7.73
N HIS A 90 -17.51 5.32 8.45
CA HIS A 90 -18.11 5.64 9.75
C HIS A 90 -19.62 5.89 9.62
N PHE A 91 -20.04 6.65 8.62
CA PHE A 91 -21.47 6.92 8.35
C PHE A 91 -22.26 5.67 7.90
N HIS A 92 -21.59 4.65 7.37
CA HIS A 92 -22.24 3.40 6.98
C HIS A 92 -22.57 2.48 8.16
N TYR A 93 -21.96 2.70 9.34
CA TYR A 93 -22.13 1.89 10.55
C TYR A 93 -22.94 2.58 11.66
N GLU A 94 -23.42 3.82 11.47
CA GLU A 94 -24.41 4.52 12.31
C GLU A 94 -25.83 4.43 11.71
#